data_AF-A0AAN9A382-F1
#
_entry.id   AF-A0AAN9A382-F1
#
_cell.length_a   1.000
_cell.length_b   1.000
_cell.length_c   1.000
_cell.angle_alpha   90.00
_cell.angle_beta   90.00
_cell.angle_gamma   90.00
#
_symmetry.space_group_name_H-M   'P 1'
#
loop_
_entity.id
_entity.type
_entity.pdbx_description
1 polymer ?
#
loop_
_entity_poly.entity_id
_entity_poly.type
_entity_poly.pdbx_seq_one_letter_code
_entity_poly.pdbx_strand_id
1 'polypeptide(L)'
;MLIGDPDLLKSILIRDFDYFADRRHVKAEGPENQLFTDMLTNASGERWHRIRTAVTPAFTSSRLKSMFPLIAEKAKLLQKIAHDLAKSSETVEMKVRIIA
;
A
#
# COMPACT_ATOMS: atom_id res chain seq x y z
N MET A 1 -20.54 10.92 2.65
CA MET A 1 -20.38 11.23 4.08
C MET A 1 -18.89 11.28 4.38
N LEU A 2 -18.44 12.30 5.12
CA LEU A 2 -17.06 12.45 5.57
C LEU A 2 -17.05 12.33 7.09
N ILE A 3 -16.12 11.56 7.65
CA ILE A 3 -15.96 11.38 9.10
C ILE A 3 -14.58 11.90 9.48
N GLY A 4 -14.54 12.93 10.33
CA GLY A 4 -13.29 13.52 10.82
C GLY A 4 -13.04 13.30 12.31
N ASP A 5 -14.00 12.73 13.04
CA ASP A 5 -13.89 12.47 14.47
C ASP A 5 -13.07 11.18 14.73
N PRO A 6 -11.94 11.26 15.47
CA PRO A 6 -11.10 10.09 15.78
C PRO A 6 -11.82 8.98 16.54
N ASP A 7 -12.76 9.31 17.43
CA ASP A 7 -13.49 8.32 18.22
C ASP A 7 -14.47 7.55 17.34
N LEU A 8 -15.11 8.24 16.39
CA LEU A 8 -15.94 7.58 15.38
C LEU A 8 -15.10 6.73 14.42
N LEU A 9 -13.93 7.22 13.99
CA LEU A 9 -13.01 6.42 13.17
C LEU A 9 -12.55 5.16 13.90
N LYS A 10 -12.25 5.25 15.20
CA LYS A 10 -11.89 4.10 16.02
C LYS A 10 -13.04 3.09 16.15
N SER A 11 -14.26 3.58 16.30
CA SER A 11 -15.46 2.71 16.27
C SER A 11 -15.52 1.95 14.94
N ILE A 12 -15.44 2.65 13.80
CA ILE A 12 -15.62 2.06 12.47
C ILE A 12 -14.46 1.14 12.08
N LEU A 13 -13.22 1.54 12.30
CA LEU A 13 -12.03 0.84 11.78
C LEU A 13 -11.51 -0.26 12.71
N ILE A 14 -11.97 -0.30 13.97
CA ILE A 14 -11.45 -1.23 14.98
C ILE A 14 -12.59 -1.95 15.71
N ARG A 15 -13.47 -1.22 16.41
CA ARG A 15 -14.47 -1.84 17.31
C ARG A 15 -15.55 -2.58 16.54
N ASP A 16 -16.11 -1.91 15.54
CA ASP A 16 -17.26 -2.35 14.76
C ASP A 16 -16.84 -2.72 13.32
N PHE A 17 -15.56 -3.08 13.14
CA PHE A 17 -14.95 -3.29 11.83
C PHE A 17 -15.69 -4.32 10.98
N ASP A 18 -16.26 -5.36 11.59
CA ASP A 18 -16.96 -6.43 10.87
C ASP A 18 -18.18 -5.90 10.09
N TYR A 19 -18.79 -4.80 10.53
CA TYR A 19 -19.88 -4.12 9.80
C TYR A 19 -19.38 -3.24 8.64
N PHE A 20 -18.09 -2.89 8.63
CA PHE A 20 -17.46 -1.95 7.69
C PHE A 20 -16.24 -2.54 6.98
N ALA A 21 -16.14 -3.88 6.91
CA ALA A 21 -14.96 -4.56 6.39
C ALA A 21 -14.75 -4.31 4.87
N ASP A 22 -15.85 -4.12 4.15
CA ASP A 22 -15.84 -3.92 2.71
C ASP A 22 -15.49 -2.48 2.33
N ARG A 23 -14.52 -2.33 1.44
CA ARG A 23 -14.08 -1.04 0.92
C ARG A 23 -14.93 -0.62 -0.27
N ARG A 24 -14.87 0.67 -0.60
CA ARG A 24 -15.46 1.16 -1.86
C ARG A 24 -14.76 0.44 -3.03
N HIS A 25 -15.53 -0.33 -3.78
CA HIS A 25 -15.04 -0.99 -4.99
C HIS A 25 -14.66 0.07 -6.03
N VAL A 26 -13.45 -0.03 -6.55
CA VAL A 26 -13.02 0.75 -7.72
C VAL A 26 -13.34 -0.08 -8.94
N LYS A 27 -14.30 0.38 -9.75
CA LYS A 27 -14.59 -0.24 -11.04
C LYS A 27 -13.46 0.16 -11.99
N ALA A 28 -12.62 -0.79 -12.38
CA ALA A 28 -11.77 -0.59 -13.55
C ALA A 28 -12.64 -0.81 -14.81
N GLU A 29 -12.48 0.02 -15.83
CA GLU A 29 -13.11 -0.20 -17.13
C GLU A 29 -12.18 -1.06 -17.99
N GLY A 30 -12.73 -1.99 -18.78
CA GLY A 30 -11.95 -2.82 -19.73
C GLY A 30 -11.80 -4.30 -19.35
N PRO A 31 -11.28 -5.13 -20.29
CA PRO A 31 -11.18 -6.59 -20.15
C PRO A 31 -10.15 -7.09 -19.12
N GLU A 32 -9.23 -6.23 -18.65
CA GLU A 32 -8.23 -6.55 -17.59
C GLU A 32 -8.84 -6.66 -16.16
N ASN A 33 -10.16 -6.52 -16.02
CA ASN A 33 -10.86 -6.25 -14.75
C ASN A 33 -10.77 -7.35 -13.68
N GLN A 34 -10.51 -8.59 -14.06
CA GLN A 34 -10.53 -9.72 -13.12
C GLN A 34 -9.39 -9.63 -12.10
N LEU A 35 -8.19 -9.23 -12.53
CA LEU A 35 -7.05 -9.04 -11.62
C LEU A 35 -7.29 -7.91 -10.62
N PHE A 36 -7.88 -6.81 -11.07
CA PHE A 36 -8.23 -5.67 -10.20
C PHE A 36 -9.30 -6.02 -9.19
N THR A 37 -10.27 -6.85 -9.57
CA THR A 37 -11.31 -7.35 -8.66
C THR A 37 -10.71 -8.23 -7.56
N ASP A 38 -9.65 -8.99 -7.87
CA ASP A 38 -8.97 -9.88 -6.94
C ASP A 38 -7.88 -9.22 -6.08
N MET A 39 -7.65 -7.91 -6.22
CA MET A 39 -6.70 -7.20 -5.36
C MET A 39 -7.22 -7.13 -3.92
N LEU A 40 -6.31 -7.24 -2.94
CA LEU A 40 -6.63 -7.13 -1.51
C LEU A 40 -7.39 -5.84 -1.14
N THR A 41 -7.19 -4.75 -1.89
CA THR A 41 -7.85 -3.46 -1.65
C THR A 41 -9.25 -3.36 -2.25
N ASN A 42 -9.61 -4.27 -3.17
CA ASN A 42 -10.86 -4.23 -3.93
C ASN A 42 -11.76 -5.45 -3.67
N ALA A 43 -11.19 -6.56 -3.20
CA ALA A 43 -11.95 -7.72 -2.75
C ALA A 43 -12.79 -7.38 -1.50
N SER A 44 -13.90 -8.10 -1.33
CA SER A 44 -14.86 -7.97 -0.22
C SER A 44 -15.12 -9.31 0.47
N GLY A 45 -15.68 -9.25 1.68
CA GLY A 45 -16.11 -10.40 2.48
C GLY A 45 -15.07 -11.52 2.62
N GLU A 46 -15.51 -12.76 2.48
CA GLU A 46 -14.66 -13.95 2.61
C GLU A 46 -13.49 -13.99 1.63
N ARG A 47 -13.65 -13.41 0.44
CA ARG A 47 -12.55 -13.36 -0.56
C ARG A 47 -11.43 -12.47 -0.05
N TRP A 48 -11.77 -11.28 0.45
CA TRP A 48 -10.81 -10.38 1.11
C TRP A 48 -10.12 -11.06 2.29
N HIS A 49 -10.90 -11.74 3.15
CA HIS A 49 -10.34 -12.41 4.31
C HIS A 49 -9.31 -13.49 3.93
N ARG A 50 -9.60 -14.31 2.92
CA ARG A 50 -8.64 -15.31 2.39
C ARG A 50 -7.37 -14.68 1.84
N ILE A 51 -7.48 -13.63 1.02
CA ILE A 51 -6.31 -12.96 0.44
C ILE A 51 -5.46 -12.33 1.55
N ARG A 52 -6.10 -11.64 2.50
CA ARG A 52 -5.41 -11.01 3.63
C ARG A 52 -4.65 -12.05 4.45
N THR A 53 -5.28 -13.17 4.78
CA THR A 53 -4.66 -14.25 5.55
C THR A 53 -3.47 -14.87 4.81
N ALA A 54 -3.55 -15.01 3.48
CA ALA A 54 -2.45 -15.53 2.67
C ALA A 54 -1.25 -14.55 2.57
N VAL A 55 -1.51 -13.24 2.46
CA VAL A 55 -0.47 -12.22 2.24
C VAL A 55 0.17 -11.72 3.54
N THR A 56 -0.60 -11.59 4.63
CA THR A 56 -0.13 -11.06 5.92
C THR A 56 1.18 -11.69 6.41
N PRO A 57 1.39 -13.02 6.31
CA PRO A 57 2.62 -13.63 6.77
C PRO A 57 3.87 -13.08 6.09
N ALA A 58 3.79 -12.61 4.83
CA ALA A 58 4.92 -12.06 4.09
C ALA A 58 5.54 -10.82 4.74
N PHE A 59 4.77 -10.09 5.56
CA PHE A 59 5.16 -8.82 6.17
C PHE A 59 5.40 -8.90 7.69
N THR A 60 5.73 -10.09 8.20
CA THR A 60 6.19 -10.25 9.59
C THR A 60 7.49 -9.47 9.84
N SER A 61 7.73 -9.10 11.10
CA SER A 61 8.96 -8.37 11.47
C SER A 61 10.25 -9.13 11.10
N SER A 62 10.25 -10.47 11.14
CA SER A 62 11.39 -11.28 10.71
C SER A 62 11.61 -11.17 9.19
N ARG A 63 10.56 -11.30 8.38
CA ARG A 63 10.68 -11.14 6.92
C ARG A 63 11.09 -9.73 6.52
N LEU A 64 10.55 -8.70 7.18
CA LEU A 64 10.96 -7.31 6.95
C LEU A 64 12.44 -7.09 7.30
N LYS A 65 12.93 -7.66 8.41
CA LYS A 65 14.36 -7.62 8.76
C LYS A 65 15.22 -8.32 7.72
N SER A 66 14.77 -9.46 7.18
CA SER A 66 15.46 -10.17 6.09
C SER A 66 15.51 -9.37 4.78
N MET A 67 14.51 -8.55 4.50
CA MET A 67 14.47 -7.67 3.31
C MET A 67 15.32 -6.39 3.45
N PHE A 68 15.62 -5.99 4.68
CA PHE A 68 16.30 -4.72 4.98
C PHE A 68 17.63 -4.52 4.22
N PRO A 69 18.52 -5.53 4.07
CA PRO A 69 19.77 -5.34 3.33
C PRO A 69 19.56 -4.88 1.89
N LEU A 70 18.55 -5.44 1.20
CA LEU A 70 18.22 -5.07 -0.18
C LEU A 70 17.67 -3.64 -0.24
N ILE A 71 16.79 -3.27 0.69
CA ILE A 71 16.26 -1.90 0.78
C ILE A 71 17.41 -0.90 1.01
N ALA A 72 18.32 -1.22 1.93
CA ALA A 72 19.47 -0.38 2.25
C ALA A 72 20.43 -0.23 1.05
N GLU A 73 20.66 -1.30 0.28
CA GLU A 73 21.45 -1.26 -0.95
C GLU A 73 20.84 -0.30 -1.98
N LYS A 74 19.54 -0.40 -2.23
CA LYS A 74 18.86 0.51 -3.18
C LYS A 74 18.81 1.94 -2.67
N ALA A 75 18.66 2.15 -1.36
CA ALA A 75 18.74 3.47 -0.76
C ALA A 75 20.14 4.11 -0.94
N LYS A 76 21.22 3.34 -0.77
CA LYS A 76 22.60 3.82 -1.03
C LYS A 76 22.82 4.17 -2.50
N LEU A 77 22.29 3.36 -3.42
CA LEU A 77 22.34 3.66 -4.86
C LEU A 77 21.62 4.98 -5.16
N LEU A 78 20.40 5.14 -4.63
CA LEU A 78 19.64 6.37 -4.79
C LEU A 78 20.39 7.58 -4.22
N GLN A 79 21.03 7.43 -3.04
CA GLN A 79 21.84 8.48 -2.43
C GLN A 79 23.02 8.89 -3.34
N LYS A 80 23.72 7.92 -3.93
CA LYS A 80 24.82 8.20 -4.87
C LYS A 80 24.32 8.98 -6.09
N ILE A 81 23.23 8.51 -6.71
CA ILE A 81 22.63 9.18 -7.86
C ILE A 81 22.24 10.62 -7.51
N ALA A 82 21.58 10.81 -6.36
CA ALA A 82 21.19 12.14 -5.90
C ALA A 82 22.41 13.06 -5.66
N HIS A 83 23.50 12.51 -5.10
CA HIS A 83 24.73 13.28 -4.87
C HIS A 83 25.43 13.68 -6.17
N ASP A 84 25.43 12.81 -7.18
CA ASP A 84 26.02 13.10 -8.48
C ASP A 84 25.19 14.15 -9.25
N LEU A 85 23.86 14.06 -9.19
CA LEU A 85 22.95 15.05 -9.78
C LEU A 85 23.03 16.42 -9.06
N ALA A 86 23.26 16.44 -7.75
CA ALA A 86 23.45 17.69 -7.02
C ALA A 86 24.69 18.47 -7.51
N LYS A 87 25.69 17.80 -8.10
CA LYS A 87 26.87 18.44 -8.67
C LYS A 87 26.63 19.03 -10.06
N SER A 88 25.67 18.50 -10.83
CA SER A 88 25.40 18.97 -12.20
C SER A 88 24.58 20.26 -12.26
N SER A 89 24.13 20.81 -11.13
CA SER A 89 23.19 21.96 -11.04
C SER A 89 21.86 21.74 -11.79
N GLU A 90 21.55 20.49 -12.15
CA GLU A 90 20.30 20.12 -12.79
C GLU A 90 19.20 19.91 -11.76
N THR A 91 18.01 20.43 -12.04
CA THR A 91 16.82 20.18 -11.20
C THR A 91 16.30 18.77 -11.45
N VAL A 92 16.15 17.98 -10.39
CA VAL A 92 15.61 16.62 -10.47
C VAL A 92 14.15 16.60 -10.05
N GLU A 93 13.29 16.08 -10.91
CA GLU A 93 11.87 15.88 -10.59
C GLU A 93 11.68 14.61 -9.74
N MET A 94 11.37 14.78 -8.45
CA MET A 94 10.99 13.67 -7.59
C MET A 94 9.47 13.41 -7.68
N LYS A 95 9.07 12.45 -8.51
CA LYS A 95 7.65 12.05 -8.62
C LYS A 95 7.26 11.13 -7.47
N VAL A 96 6.38 11.62 -6.60
CA VAL A 96 5.61 10.75 -5.70
C VAL A 96 4.36 10.30 -6.44
N ARG A 97 4.41 9.13 -7.08
CA ARG A 97 3.19 8.49 -7.61
C ARG A 97 2.53 7.72 -6.48
N ILE A 98 1.48 8.28 -5.91
CA ILE A 98 0.55 7.51 -5.08
C ILE A 98 -0.26 6.66 -6.06
N ILE A 99 -0.02 5.35 -6.06
CA ILE A 99 -0.90 4.40 -6.74
C ILE A 99 -2.15 4.34 -5.86
N ALA A 100 -3.18 5.08 -6.26
CA ALA A 100 -4.50 5.06 -5.62
C ALA A 100 -5.38 3.99 -6.26
#